data_AF-A0A1Q7Q8H6-F1
#
_entry.id   AF-A0A1Q7Q8H6-F1
#
_cell.length_a   1.000
_cell.length_b   1.000
_cell.length_c   1.000
_cell.angle_alpha   90.00
_cell.angle_beta   90.00
_cell.angle_gamma   90.00
#
_symmetry.space_group_name_H-M   'P 1'
#
loop_
_entity.id
_entity.type
_entity.pdbx_description
1 polymer ?
#
loop_
_entity_poly.entity_id
_entity_poly.type
_entity_poly.pdbx_seq_one_letter_code
_entity_poly.pdbx_strand_id
1 'polypeptide(L)'
;MRKLQNGFTLIELLIAVAIIGILAAIGIPNFLRFQARSKQSEAKTNLKALFAAEKGFMLEKDRYSSLVGEIGFSPERNNRYAYYLASGGTLDDRSGPTARIATDANGISVDTFKYADAEADPATWPTGCGQTPTVVDAPPSFIGGAAGDIDADDTIDHWTISDQSRSLTTTGGGGGGHGHGHGHGHSNPPASGGVPCSADTANPSGEPANDTNDVDL
;
A
#
# COMPACT_ATOMS: atom_id res chain seq x y z
N MET A 1 -53.51 -10.52 38.10
CA MET A 1 -53.65 -10.36 36.63
C MET A 1 -52.54 -11.18 35.96
N ARG A 2 -52.89 -12.25 35.23
CA ARG A 2 -51.90 -13.01 34.44
C ARG A 2 -51.63 -12.24 33.15
N LYS A 3 -50.38 -11.82 32.94
CA LYS A 3 -49.95 -11.28 31.65
C LYS A 3 -50.02 -12.43 30.63
N LEU A 4 -50.78 -12.24 29.56
CA LEU A 4 -50.76 -13.12 28.38
C LEU A 4 -49.35 -13.05 27.80
N GLN A 5 -48.61 -14.16 27.85
CA GLN A 5 -47.34 -14.28 27.15
C GLN A 5 -47.66 -14.58 25.68
N ASN A 6 -47.51 -13.56 24.83
CA ASN A 6 -47.61 -13.73 23.38
C ASN A 6 -46.31 -14.38 22.88
N GLY A 7 -46.40 -15.59 22.35
CA GLY A 7 -45.29 -16.28 21.70
C GLY A 7 -45.10 -15.79 20.26
N PHE A 8 -43.85 -15.71 19.81
CA PHE A 8 -43.49 -15.44 18.41
C PHE A 8 -43.93 -16.61 17.52
N THR A 9 -44.48 -16.32 16.33
CA THR A 9 -44.78 -17.36 15.36
C THR A 9 -43.51 -17.79 14.61
N LEU A 10 -43.45 -19.05 14.20
CA LEU A 10 -42.33 -19.58 13.42
C LEU A 10 -42.19 -18.87 12.06
N ILE A 11 -43.32 -18.43 11.48
CA ILE A 11 -43.33 -17.70 10.21
C ILE A 11 -42.76 -16.28 10.35
N GLU A 12 -43.03 -15.57 11.45
CA GLU A 12 -42.43 -14.26 11.71
C GLU A 12 -40.91 -14.37 11.82
N LEU A 13 -40.42 -15.41 12.50
CA LEU A 13 -38.98 -15.67 12.59
C LEU A 13 -38.38 -15.95 11.20
N LEU A 14 -39.08 -16.72 10.36
CA LEU A 14 -38.59 -17.12 9.04
C LEU A 14 -38.45 -15.91 8.10
N ILE A 15 -39.44 -15.02 8.08
CA ILE A 15 -39.39 -13.78 7.28
C ILE A 15 -38.28 -12.85 7.79
N ALA A 16 -38.12 -12.72 9.11
CA ALA A 16 -37.08 -11.89 9.70
C ALA A 16 -35.67 -12.35 9.28
N VAL A 17 -35.39 -13.65 9.37
CA VAL A 17 -34.08 -14.21 8.96
C VAL A 17 -33.88 -14.08 7.44
N ALA A 18 -34.93 -14.23 6.63
CA ALA A 18 -34.84 -14.03 5.19
C ALA A 18 -34.45 -12.59 4.82
N ILE A 19 -35.05 -11.59 5.47
CA ILE A 19 -34.71 -10.17 5.25
C ILE A 19 -33.28 -9.87 5.72
N ILE A 20 -32.90 -10.33 6.92
CA ILE A 20 -31.53 -10.14 7.43
C ILE A 20 -30.51 -10.80 6.51
N GLY A 21 -30.82 -11.99 5.94
CA GLY A 21 -29.97 -12.68 4.97
C GLY A 21 -29.73 -11.86 3.71
N ILE A 22 -30.77 -11.25 3.13
CA ILE A 22 -30.64 -10.40 1.94
C ILE A 22 -29.82 -9.14 2.25
N LEU A 23 -30.07 -8.50 3.40
CA LEU A 23 -29.31 -7.32 3.81
C LEU A 23 -27.84 -7.65 4.06
N ALA A 24 -27.56 -8.77 4.72
CA ALA A 24 -26.19 -9.22 4.99
C ALA A 24 -25.43 -9.53 3.70
N ALA A 25 -26.08 -10.17 2.71
CA ALA A 25 -25.46 -10.51 1.43
C ALA A 25 -24.94 -9.29 0.66
N ILE A 26 -25.62 -8.14 0.75
CA ILE A 26 -25.18 -6.88 0.11
C ILE A 26 -24.30 -6.06 1.05
N GLY A 27 -24.59 -6.09 2.36
CA GLY A 27 -23.92 -5.27 3.36
C GLY A 27 -22.49 -5.70 3.66
N ILE A 28 -22.25 -7.00 3.84
CA ILE A 28 -20.93 -7.54 4.19
C ILE A 28 -19.85 -7.18 3.13
N PRO A 29 -20.03 -7.47 1.83
CA PRO A 29 -18.98 -7.16 0.85
C PRO A 29 -18.71 -5.65 0.73
N ASN A 30 -19.75 -4.82 0.86
CA ASN A 30 -19.58 -3.37 0.83
C ASN A 30 -18.83 -2.84 2.07
N PHE A 31 -19.11 -3.39 3.25
CA PHE A 31 -18.41 -3.03 4.47
C PHE A 31 -16.93 -3.41 4.42
N LEU A 32 -16.61 -4.61 3.92
CA LEU A 32 -15.22 -5.06 3.74
C LEU A 32 -14.47 -4.12 2.78
N ARG A 33 -15.08 -3.75 1.65
CA ARG A 33 -14.50 -2.78 0.69
C ARG A 33 -14.27 -1.40 1.31
N PHE A 34 -15.20 -0.92 2.14
CA PHE A 34 -15.03 0.37 2.82
C PHE A 34 -13.84 0.34 3.80
N GLN A 35 -13.70 -0.75 4.56
CA GLN A 35 -12.55 -0.93 5.44
C GLN A 35 -11.23 -0.97 4.64
N ALA A 36 -11.18 -1.70 3.53
CA ALA A 36 -10.00 -1.76 2.65
C ALA A 36 -9.57 -0.37 2.16
N ARG A 37 -10.51 0.44 1.63
CA ARG A 37 -10.20 1.81 1.20
C ARG A 37 -9.70 2.70 2.33
N SER A 38 -10.28 2.56 3.53
CA SER A 38 -9.81 3.32 4.70
C SER A 38 -8.37 2.97 5.05
N LYS A 39 -8.01 1.68 4.97
CA LYS A 39 -6.65 1.19 5.22
C LYS A 39 -5.67 1.67 4.15
N GLN A 40 -6.06 1.66 2.87
CA GLN A 40 -5.25 2.20 1.78
C GLN A 40 -5.02 3.71 1.93
N SER A 41 -6.05 4.46 2.36
CA SER A 41 -5.94 5.91 2.60
C SER A 41 -4.90 6.25 3.69
N GLU A 42 -4.83 5.43 4.74
CA GLU A 42 -3.80 5.51 5.78
C GLU A 42 -2.39 5.30 5.19
N ALA A 43 -2.22 4.26 4.38
CA ALA A 43 -0.95 3.96 3.69
C ALA A 43 -0.46 5.13 2.84
N LYS A 44 -1.35 5.68 2.00
CA LYS A 44 -1.04 6.82 1.13
C LYS A 44 -0.67 8.07 1.91
N THR A 45 -1.35 8.32 3.03
CA THR A 45 -1.05 9.48 3.91
C THR A 45 0.34 9.37 4.50
N ASN A 46 0.69 8.20 5.03
CA ASN A 46 2.01 7.96 5.62
C ASN A 46 3.12 7.94 4.57
N LEU A 47 2.87 7.44 3.35
CA LEU A 47 3.83 7.53 2.25
C LEU A 47 4.11 8.98 1.82
N LYS A 48 3.09 9.83 1.80
CA LYS A 48 3.29 11.28 1.57
C LYS A 48 4.14 11.92 2.67
N ALA A 49 3.93 11.52 3.92
CA ALA A 49 4.74 12.00 5.03
C ALA A 49 6.21 11.53 4.92
N LEU A 50 6.44 10.27 4.53
CA LEU A 50 7.77 9.73 4.23
C LEU A 50 8.45 10.53 3.11
N PHE A 51 7.72 10.78 2.01
CA PHE A 51 8.24 11.57 0.89
C PHE A 51 8.62 12.99 1.31
N ALA A 52 7.77 13.66 2.09
CA ALA A 52 8.06 14.99 2.61
C ALA A 52 9.27 15.00 3.54
N ALA A 53 9.42 13.98 4.40
CA ALA A 53 10.57 13.84 5.28
C ALA A 53 11.88 13.67 4.48
N GLU A 54 11.89 12.80 3.47
CA GLU A 54 13.06 12.65 2.58
C GLU A 54 13.39 13.92 1.79
N LYS A 55 12.37 14.59 1.24
CA LYS A 55 12.58 15.88 0.55
C LYS A 55 13.13 16.94 1.48
N GLY A 56 12.66 17.01 2.72
CA GLY A 56 13.21 17.91 3.74
C GLY A 56 14.67 17.59 4.05
N PHE A 57 14.98 16.31 4.22
CA PHE A 57 16.34 15.84 4.49
C PHE A 57 17.31 16.13 3.34
N MET A 58 16.88 15.93 2.09
CA MET A 58 17.65 16.30 0.89
C MET A 58 18.01 17.79 0.88
N LEU A 59 17.08 18.68 1.23
CA LEU A 59 17.34 20.12 1.28
C LEU A 59 18.36 20.51 2.36
N GLU A 60 18.50 19.71 3.42
CA GLU A 60 19.45 19.98 4.51
C GLU A 60 20.82 19.32 4.31
N LYS A 61 20.85 18.11 3.72
CA LYS A 61 22.03 17.25 3.68
C LYS A 61 22.55 16.96 2.27
N ASP A 62 21.90 17.47 1.23
CA ASP A 62 22.23 17.23 -0.19
C ASP A 62 22.30 15.73 -0.59
N ARG A 63 21.62 14.87 0.17
CA ARG A 63 21.44 13.44 -0.12
C ARG A 63 20.11 12.95 0.45
N TYR A 64 19.60 11.85 -0.08
CA TYR A 64 18.52 11.09 0.57
C TYR A 64 19.09 10.13 1.63
N SER A 65 18.26 9.55 2.48
CA SER A 65 18.69 8.54 3.44
C SER A 65 18.01 7.20 3.24
N SER A 66 18.74 6.12 3.43
CA SER A 66 18.14 4.79 3.53
C SER A 66 17.60 4.48 4.93
N LEU A 67 17.71 5.41 5.90
CA LEU A 67 17.39 5.19 7.30
C LEU A 67 16.23 6.08 7.76
N VAL A 68 15.14 5.46 8.23
CA VAL A 68 13.94 6.20 8.66
C VAL A 68 14.20 7.10 9.87
N GLY A 69 15.15 6.70 10.73
CA GLY A 69 15.56 7.48 11.89
C GLY A 69 16.34 8.75 11.55
N GLU A 70 17.08 8.78 10.43
CA GLU A 70 17.82 9.98 10.00
C GLU A 70 16.87 11.07 9.48
N ILE A 71 15.82 10.66 8.77
CA ILE A 71 14.81 11.59 8.24
C ILE A 71 13.70 11.93 9.25
N GLY A 72 13.70 11.29 10.42
CA GLY A 72 12.68 11.48 11.45
C GLY A 72 11.30 10.96 11.04
N PHE A 73 11.23 10.00 10.12
CA PHE A 73 9.97 9.40 9.71
C PHE A 73 9.51 8.38 10.75
N SER A 74 8.31 8.56 11.28
CA SER A 74 7.62 7.56 12.09
C SER A 74 6.11 7.79 12.01
N PRO A 75 5.33 6.89 11.38
CA PRO A 75 3.88 6.99 11.39
C PRO A 75 3.36 6.79 12.81
N GLU A 76 2.16 7.31 13.05
CA GLU A 76 1.44 7.08 14.30
C GLU A 76 1.23 5.57 14.54
N ARG A 77 1.07 5.20 15.82
CA ARG A 77 0.62 3.85 16.18
C ARG A 77 -0.71 3.56 15.51
N ASN A 78 -1.03 2.27 15.36
CA ASN A 78 -2.10 1.73 14.52
C ASN A 78 -1.74 1.65 13.03
N ASN A 79 -0.46 1.72 12.65
CA ASN A 79 -0.07 1.54 11.25
C ASN A 79 -0.28 0.09 10.80
N ARG A 80 -1.04 -0.09 9.71
CA ARG A 80 -1.32 -1.44 9.14
C ARG A 80 -0.37 -1.87 8.05
N TYR A 81 0.33 -0.92 7.45
CA TYR A 81 1.37 -1.18 6.46
C TYR A 81 2.73 -1.05 7.11
N ALA A 82 3.66 -1.88 6.65
CA ALA A 82 5.08 -1.65 6.82
C ALA A 82 5.55 -0.64 5.77
N TYR A 83 6.55 0.18 6.12
CA TYR A 83 7.12 1.22 5.25
C TYR A 83 8.61 0.98 5.05
N TYR A 84 9.12 1.28 3.86
CA TYR A 84 10.46 0.91 3.42
C TYR A 84 11.15 2.05 2.67
N LEU A 85 12.44 2.25 2.96
CA LEU A 85 13.37 3.05 2.15
C LEU A 85 14.40 2.17 1.42
N ALA A 86 14.51 0.89 1.80
CA ALA A 86 15.36 -0.10 1.13
C ALA A 86 14.69 -1.48 1.10
N SER A 87 14.91 -2.25 0.04
CA SER A 87 14.38 -3.62 -0.14
C SER A 87 15.15 -4.71 0.63
N GLY A 88 16.20 -4.32 1.36
CA GLY A 88 16.90 -5.17 2.33
C GLY A 88 17.41 -4.30 3.47
N GLY A 89 17.25 -4.76 4.71
CA GLY A 89 17.58 -3.96 5.89
C GLY A 89 16.77 -4.37 7.12
N THR A 90 16.94 -3.60 8.19
CA THR A 90 16.20 -3.81 9.44
C THR A 90 14.95 -2.93 9.45
N LEU A 91 13.82 -3.47 9.88
CA LEU A 91 12.63 -2.67 10.17
C LEU A 91 12.59 -2.31 11.66
N ASP A 92 12.14 -1.11 11.97
CA ASP A 92 11.82 -0.70 13.34
C ASP A 92 10.66 -1.54 13.85
N ASP A 93 10.90 -2.30 14.91
CA ASP A 93 9.94 -3.26 15.48
C ASP A 93 8.80 -2.55 16.23
N ARG A 94 7.57 -2.86 15.85
CA ARG A 94 6.34 -2.33 16.45
C ARG A 94 5.55 -3.39 17.25
N SER A 95 6.21 -4.43 17.74
CA SER A 95 5.63 -5.45 18.62
C SER A 95 5.36 -4.97 20.05
N GLY A 96 5.99 -3.87 20.49
CA GLY A 96 5.90 -3.33 21.84
C GLY A 96 4.84 -2.24 22.06
N PRO A 97 4.48 -1.92 23.32
CA PRO A 97 3.49 -0.89 23.65
C PRO A 97 3.98 0.55 23.38
N THR A 98 5.28 0.74 23.15
CA THR A 98 5.91 2.04 22.88
C THR A 98 6.44 2.07 21.46
N ALA A 99 6.15 3.14 20.70
CA ALA A 99 6.85 3.41 19.45
C ALA A 99 8.25 3.92 19.80
N ARG A 100 9.28 3.14 19.50
CA ARG A 100 10.65 3.66 19.38
C ARG A 100 10.82 4.09 17.91
N ILE A 101 11.77 4.99 17.65
CA ILE A 101 12.31 5.13 16.30
C ILE A 101 13.72 4.54 16.37
N ALA A 102 13.90 3.36 15.77
CA ALA A 102 15.23 2.82 15.54
C ALA A 102 16.02 3.78 14.63
N THR A 103 17.21 4.19 15.08
CA THR A 103 18.07 5.11 14.33
C THR A 103 18.74 4.44 13.13
N ASP A 104 18.78 3.11 13.14
CA ASP A 104 19.48 2.24 12.19
C ASP A 104 18.53 1.40 11.32
N ALA A 105 17.22 1.63 11.42
CA ALA A 105 16.24 0.92 10.60
C ALA A 105 16.07 1.57 9.21
N ASN A 106 15.88 0.72 8.20
CA ASN A 106 15.58 1.08 6.82
C ASN A 106 14.08 1.21 6.54
N GLY A 107 13.26 0.94 7.55
CA GLY A 107 11.82 0.92 7.43
C GLY A 107 11.15 0.75 8.79
N ILE A 108 9.84 0.63 8.78
CA ILE A 108 9.00 0.52 9.97
C ILE A 108 8.06 -0.64 9.75
N SER A 109 8.00 -1.59 10.68
CA SER A 109 7.14 -2.77 10.57
C SER A 109 5.66 -2.42 10.78
N VAL A 110 4.76 -3.35 10.47
CA VAL A 110 3.35 -3.24 10.86
C VAL A 110 3.24 -3.12 12.39
N ASP A 111 2.24 -2.40 12.90
CA ASP A 111 1.94 -2.33 14.34
C ASP A 111 1.39 -3.66 14.88
N THR A 112 2.28 -4.64 15.03
CA THR A 112 1.96 -5.99 15.49
C THR A 112 1.57 -6.03 16.96
N PHE A 113 1.85 -5.00 17.76
CA PHE A 113 1.30 -4.90 19.12
C PHE A 113 -0.23 -4.78 19.11
N LYS A 114 -0.79 -4.01 18.16
CA LYS A 114 -2.24 -3.85 18.01
C LYS A 114 -2.83 -4.91 17.08
N TYR A 115 -2.09 -5.27 16.04
CA TYR A 115 -2.48 -6.23 15.01
C TYR A 115 -1.62 -7.49 15.13
N ALA A 116 -1.74 -8.18 16.27
CA ALA A 116 -0.94 -9.37 16.58
C ALA A 116 -1.14 -10.51 15.56
N ASP A 117 -2.30 -10.54 14.91
CA ASP A 117 -2.67 -11.50 13.88
C ASP A 117 -2.54 -10.93 12.45
N ALA A 118 -1.75 -9.88 12.23
CA ALA A 118 -1.47 -9.41 10.88
C ALA A 118 -0.80 -10.55 10.09
N GLU A 119 -1.57 -11.19 9.19
CA GLU A 119 -1.21 -12.45 8.52
C GLU A 119 0.04 -12.36 7.65
N ALA A 120 0.47 -11.14 7.31
CA ALA A 120 1.74 -10.86 6.69
C ALA A 120 2.26 -9.49 7.15
N ASP A 121 2.92 -9.41 8.31
CA ASP A 121 3.95 -8.36 8.51
C ASP A 121 5.08 -8.70 7.54
N PRO A 122 5.22 -7.98 6.41
CA PRO A 122 6.26 -8.31 5.48
C PRO A 122 7.57 -7.97 6.18
N ALA A 123 8.36 -8.96 6.56
CA ALA A 123 9.69 -8.69 7.12
C ALA A 123 10.64 -8.10 6.05
N THR A 124 10.30 -8.32 4.78
CA THR A 124 11.04 -7.89 3.61
C THR A 124 10.09 -7.38 2.53
N TRP A 125 10.58 -6.45 1.70
CA TRP A 125 9.83 -6.02 0.52
C TRP A 125 9.43 -7.22 -0.36
N PRO A 126 8.17 -7.29 -0.85
CA PRO A 126 7.74 -8.39 -1.70
C PRO A 126 8.61 -8.55 -2.96
N THR A 127 9.10 -9.77 -3.20
CA THR A 127 9.91 -10.09 -4.39
C THR A 127 9.05 -10.16 -5.64
N GLY A 128 9.56 -9.63 -6.76
CA GLY A 128 8.87 -9.66 -8.06
C GLY A 128 7.98 -8.45 -8.34
N CYS A 129 7.81 -7.55 -7.36
CA CYS A 129 7.02 -6.33 -7.51
C CYS A 129 7.85 -5.16 -8.04
N GLY A 130 7.47 -4.67 -9.23
CA GLY A 130 7.76 -3.32 -9.74
C GLY A 130 9.13 -2.72 -9.40
N GLN A 131 9.13 -1.41 -9.08
CA GLN A 131 10.31 -0.74 -8.54
C GLN A 131 10.46 -1.04 -7.05
N THR A 132 11.66 -1.44 -6.64
CA THR A 132 11.97 -1.72 -5.24
C THR A 132 12.31 -0.44 -4.48
N PRO A 133 11.97 -0.33 -3.19
CA PRO A 133 12.45 0.74 -2.34
C PRO A 133 13.96 0.80 -2.38
N THR A 134 14.50 1.97 -2.71
CA THR A 134 15.92 2.16 -2.98
C THR A 134 16.27 3.62 -2.83
N VAL A 135 17.46 3.88 -2.32
CA VAL A 135 18.06 5.21 -2.24
C VAL A 135 19.37 5.17 -3.02
N VAL A 136 19.57 6.16 -3.89
CA VAL A 136 20.72 6.26 -4.78
C VAL A 136 21.34 7.64 -4.61
N ASP A 137 22.68 7.71 -4.53
CA ASP A 137 23.39 8.96 -4.26
C ASP A 137 23.73 9.78 -5.51
N ALA A 138 23.72 9.19 -6.71
CA ALA A 138 24.16 9.87 -7.94
C ALA A 138 23.45 9.38 -9.23
N PRO A 139 22.61 10.21 -9.88
CA PRO A 139 22.00 11.42 -9.30
C PRO A 139 21.18 11.05 -8.05
N PRO A 140 21.13 11.93 -7.03
CA PRO A 140 20.38 11.63 -5.83
C PRO A 140 18.92 11.34 -6.15
N SER A 141 18.44 10.15 -5.80
CA SER A 141 17.04 9.77 -5.97
C SER A 141 16.62 8.73 -4.95
N PHE A 142 15.31 8.66 -4.69
CA PHE A 142 14.76 7.62 -3.84
C PHE A 142 13.43 7.08 -4.35
N ILE A 143 13.15 5.85 -3.91
CA ILE A 143 11.88 5.16 -4.01
C ILE A 143 11.55 4.68 -2.60
N GLY A 144 10.46 5.20 -2.04
CA GLY A 144 9.86 4.69 -0.81
C GLY A 144 8.76 3.69 -1.13
N GLY A 145 8.51 2.76 -0.21
CA GLY A 145 7.48 1.74 -0.36
C GLY A 145 6.63 1.56 0.88
N ALA A 146 5.40 1.08 0.70
CA ALA A 146 4.56 0.53 1.75
C ALA A 146 4.08 -0.85 1.33
N ALA A 147 4.08 -1.83 2.24
CA ALA A 147 3.59 -3.17 1.98
C ALA A 147 2.79 -3.71 3.18
N GLY A 148 1.73 -4.46 2.91
CA GLY A 148 0.89 -5.07 3.94
C GLY A 148 -0.27 -5.84 3.30
N ASP A 149 -0.94 -6.68 4.10
CA ASP A 149 -2.10 -7.44 3.67
C ASP A 149 -3.37 -6.83 4.30
N ILE A 150 -4.29 -6.35 3.46
CA ILE A 150 -5.51 -5.66 3.90
C ILE A 150 -6.69 -6.59 4.05
N ASP A 151 -6.81 -7.58 3.18
CA ASP A 151 -7.99 -8.39 2.97
C ASP A 151 -7.78 -9.89 3.24
N ALA A 152 -6.64 -10.24 3.82
CA ALA A 152 -6.28 -11.59 4.26
C ALA A 152 -6.30 -12.58 3.10
N ASP A 153 -5.70 -12.17 1.98
CA ASP A 153 -5.50 -12.99 0.80
C ASP A 153 -4.03 -13.39 0.65
N ASP A 154 -3.72 -14.29 -0.28
CA ASP A 154 -2.35 -14.77 -0.49
C ASP A 154 -1.44 -13.71 -1.18
N THR A 155 -1.94 -12.49 -1.39
CA THR A 155 -1.24 -11.40 -2.06
C THR A 155 -0.91 -10.27 -1.10
N ILE A 156 0.18 -9.57 -1.37
CA ILE A 156 0.58 -8.41 -0.55
C ILE A 156 0.27 -7.15 -1.33
N ASP A 157 -0.59 -6.30 -0.76
CA ASP A 157 -0.76 -4.94 -1.25
C ASP A 157 0.52 -4.17 -1.05
N HIS A 158 0.99 -3.50 -2.11
CA HIS A 158 2.15 -2.65 -2.04
C HIS A 158 1.92 -1.35 -2.80
N TRP A 159 2.59 -0.30 -2.33
CA TRP A 159 2.51 1.05 -2.86
C TRP A 159 3.92 1.61 -2.94
N THR A 160 4.24 2.36 -3.99
CA THR A 160 5.54 3.04 -4.10
C THR A 160 5.35 4.53 -4.30
N ILE A 161 6.34 5.31 -3.87
CA ILE A 161 6.43 6.74 -4.15
C ILE A 161 7.88 7.06 -4.49
N SER A 162 8.13 7.87 -5.52
CA SER A 162 9.48 8.19 -5.97
C SER A 162 9.64 9.67 -6.24
N ASP A 163 10.87 10.14 -6.07
CA ASP A 163 11.28 11.50 -6.45
C ASP A 163 11.45 11.66 -7.98
N GLN A 164 11.74 10.56 -8.68
CA GLN A 164 11.96 10.58 -10.12
C GLN A 164 10.63 10.71 -10.88
N SER A 165 10.64 11.49 -11.97
CA SER A 165 9.52 11.55 -12.91
C SER A 165 9.39 10.22 -13.66
N ARG A 166 8.25 9.55 -13.51
CA ARG A 166 7.96 8.33 -14.27
C ARG A 166 7.47 8.69 -15.67
N SER A 167 8.02 8.02 -16.69
CA SER A 167 7.54 8.13 -18.06
C SER A 167 6.25 7.32 -18.18
N LEU A 168 5.12 8.00 -18.40
CA LEU A 168 3.83 7.38 -18.72
C LEU A 168 3.95 6.70 -20.07
N THR A 169 4.35 5.42 -20.09
CA THR A 169 4.27 4.62 -21.31
C THR A 169 2.80 4.22 -21.44
N THR A 170 2.07 4.85 -22.35
CA THR A 170 0.70 4.44 -22.68
C THR A 170 0.74 3.04 -23.28
N THR A 171 0.66 2.01 -22.45
CA THR A 171 0.42 0.64 -22.89
C THR A 171 -1.06 0.50 -23.22
N GLY A 172 -1.45 1.06 -24.36
CA GLY A 172 -2.73 0.83 -25.01
C GLY A 172 -2.46 0.22 -26.38
N GLY A 173 -2.86 -1.03 -26.58
CA GLY A 173 -2.64 -1.75 -27.83
C GLY A 173 -3.36 -1.13 -29.04
N GLY A 174 -2.73 -1.28 -30.22
CA GLY A 174 -3.42 -1.41 -31.50
C GLY A 174 -3.47 -0.19 -32.43
N GLY A 175 -2.48 -0.11 -33.34
CA GLY A 175 -2.71 0.23 -34.76
C GLY A 175 -2.52 1.69 -35.22
N GLY A 176 -1.60 1.89 -36.17
CA GLY A 176 -1.58 3.04 -37.08
C GLY A 176 -0.31 3.88 -37.03
N GLY A 177 0.69 3.50 -37.83
CA GLY A 177 1.90 4.30 -38.00
C GLY A 177 1.65 5.66 -38.63
N HIS A 178 2.62 6.57 -38.45
CA HIS A 178 3.19 7.50 -39.45
C HIS A 178 4.41 8.14 -38.76
N GLY A 179 5.62 7.84 -39.23
CA GLY A 179 6.85 8.37 -38.65
C GLY A 179 7.12 9.82 -39.03
N HIS A 180 8.06 10.46 -38.32
CA HIS A 180 9.12 11.35 -38.85
C HIS A 180 10.04 11.83 -37.71
N GLY A 181 11.36 11.73 -37.92
CA GLY A 181 12.32 12.76 -37.48
C GLY A 181 13.13 12.60 -36.18
N HIS A 182 14.30 11.98 -36.30
CA HIS A 182 15.63 12.34 -35.73
C HIS A 182 15.81 12.87 -34.28
N GLY A 183 16.74 12.22 -33.55
CA GLY A 183 17.59 12.92 -32.57
C GLY A 183 18.13 12.09 -31.38
N HIS A 184 19.32 11.51 -31.56
CA HIS A 184 20.36 11.24 -30.55
C HIS A 184 20.05 10.54 -29.20
N GLY A 185 20.32 9.23 -29.22
CA GLY A 185 20.97 8.40 -28.20
C GLY A 185 21.12 8.86 -26.75
N HIS A 186 20.38 8.19 -25.86
CA HIS A 186 20.90 7.58 -24.64
C HIS A 186 20.13 6.26 -24.43
N SER A 187 20.78 5.13 -24.67
CA SER A 187 20.27 3.80 -24.35
C SER A 187 20.40 3.56 -22.85
N ASN A 188 19.29 3.60 -22.11
CA ASN A 188 19.23 2.96 -20.79
C ASN A 188 18.81 1.48 -20.99
N PRO A 189 19.38 0.52 -20.25
CA PRO A 189 19.26 -0.90 -20.56
C PRO A 189 17.83 -1.43 -20.37
N PRO A 190 17.45 -2.51 -21.08
CA PRO A 190 16.13 -3.09 -20.95
C PRO A 190 16.05 -4.10 -19.79
N ALA A 191 14.85 -4.14 -19.21
CA ALA A 191 14.14 -5.32 -18.69
C ALA A 191 14.56 -5.94 -17.34
N SER A 192 13.54 -6.13 -16.50
CA SER A 192 13.14 -7.48 -16.14
C SER A 192 11.62 -7.55 -16.09
N GLY A 193 11.03 -8.46 -16.87
CA GLY A 193 9.60 -8.78 -16.85
C GLY A 193 9.20 -9.44 -15.53
N GLY A 194 9.14 -8.65 -14.47
CA GLY A 194 8.43 -9.03 -13.27
C GLY A 194 6.96 -9.17 -13.60
N VAL A 195 6.35 -10.27 -13.17
CA VAL A 195 4.90 -10.40 -13.11
C VAL A 195 4.37 -9.14 -12.40
N PRO A 196 3.42 -8.39 -12.98
CA PRO A 196 2.84 -7.27 -12.25
C PRO A 196 2.28 -7.86 -10.97
N CYS A 197 2.78 -7.39 -9.82
CA CYS A 197 2.18 -7.78 -8.56
C CYS A 197 0.71 -7.39 -8.66
N SER A 198 -0.15 -8.41 -8.64
CA SER A 198 -1.58 -8.24 -8.84
C SER A 198 -2.06 -7.23 -7.82
N ALA A 199 -2.24 -5.98 -8.25
CA ALA A 199 -3.07 -5.05 -7.50
C ALA A 199 -4.43 -5.74 -7.44
N ASP A 200 -4.88 -6.09 -6.25
CA ASP A 200 -6.18 -6.73 -6.10
C ASP A 200 -7.23 -5.90 -6.86
N THR A 201 -8.06 -6.62 -7.60
CA THR A 201 -9.12 -6.12 -8.49
C THR A 201 -10.26 -5.41 -7.73
N ALA A 202 -10.06 -5.05 -6.47
CA ALA A 202 -10.94 -4.18 -5.69
C ALA A 202 -10.99 -2.72 -6.17
N ASN A 203 -10.52 -2.38 -7.39
CA ASN A 203 -10.82 -1.11 -8.05
C ASN A 203 -12.26 -1.12 -8.61
N PRO A 204 -13.22 -0.39 -8.01
CA PRO A 204 -14.62 -0.38 -8.44
C PRO A 204 -14.92 0.68 -9.51
N SER A 205 -13.92 1.36 -10.09
CA SER A 205 -14.15 2.36 -11.14
C SER A 205 -14.30 1.76 -12.56
N GLY A 206 -14.00 0.48 -12.75
CA GLY A 206 -13.98 -0.12 -14.10
C GLY A 206 -12.91 0.46 -15.02
N GLU A 207 -12.02 1.30 -14.49
CA GLU A 207 -10.80 1.69 -15.17
C GLU A 207 -9.82 0.52 -15.12
N PRO A 208 -9.09 0.24 -16.22
CA PRO A 208 -8.04 -0.78 -16.18
C PRO A 208 -7.16 -0.47 -14.97
N ALA A 209 -6.85 -1.50 -14.18
CA ALA A 209 -5.84 -1.40 -13.14
C ALA A 209 -4.59 -0.87 -13.80
N ASN A 210 -4.36 0.42 -13.67
CA ASN A 210 -3.14 1.03 -14.12
C ASN A 210 -2.07 0.37 -13.26
N ASP A 211 -1.04 -0.16 -13.89
CA ASP A 211 0.13 -0.80 -13.28
C ASP A 211 0.96 0.19 -12.41
N THR A 212 0.32 1.29 -12.02
CA THR A 212 0.81 2.49 -11.36
C THR A 212 -0.30 2.96 -10.42
N ASN A 213 -0.50 2.25 -9.33
CA ASN A 213 -1.28 2.73 -8.20
C ASN A 213 -0.40 3.72 -7.40
N ASP A 214 -0.01 4.80 -8.07
CA ASP A 214 0.86 5.84 -7.54
C ASP A 214 0.05 6.90 -6.81
N VAL A 215 0.64 7.39 -5.73
CA VAL A 215 0.13 8.56 -5.04
C VAL A 215 0.71 9.79 -5.73
N ASP A 216 0.17 10.15 -6.89
CA ASP A 216 0.57 11.38 -7.57
C ASP A 216 0.35 12.59 -6.64
N LEU A 217 1.42 13.37 -6.45
CA LEU A 217 1.40 14.71 -5.89
C LEU A 217 1.58 15.72 -7.01
#